data_AF-A0A9D7TZM5-F1
#
_entry.id   AF-A0A9D7TZM5-F1
#
_cell.length_a   1.000
_cell.length_b   1.000
_cell.length_c   1.000
_cell.angle_alpha   90.00
_cell.angle_beta   90.00
_cell.angle_gamma   90.00
#
_symmetry.space_group_name_H-M   'P 1'
#
loop_
_entity.id
_entity.type
_entity.pdbx_description
1 polymer ?
#
loop_
_entity_poly.entity_id
_entity_poly.type
_entity_poly.pdbx_seq_one_letter_code
_entity_poly.pdbx_strand_id
1 'polypeptide(L)'
;MYIDFEKLPDSSRIWIYQAQRDLNPLEISKITDFLQSSVHNWESHGKSIKGSFKIFYNRILVIGAVNGFDEVSGCSIDSSTRWLKQIGSEAGIDFFDRSVPYFSADEIKYFPIFQIRKYINENIISADTYLLNHQVDTMGGLTKHWKVKASDSPFARYFVSEPA
;
A
#
# COMPACT_ATOMS: atom_id res chain seq x y z
N MET A 1 12.16 -15.31 5.56
CA MET A 1 11.49 -15.88 6.76
C MET A 1 10.19 -15.11 7.03
N TYR A 2 9.05 -15.80 7.06
CA TYR A 2 7.76 -15.19 7.40
C TYR A 2 7.59 -15.01 8.91
N ILE A 3 7.04 -13.87 9.32
CA ILE A 3 6.53 -13.59 10.66
C ILE A 3 5.15 -12.95 10.57
N ASP A 4 4.36 -13.00 11.64
CA ASP A 4 3.05 -12.33 11.68
C ASP A 4 3.20 -10.81 11.45
N PHE A 5 2.25 -10.20 10.75
CA PHE A 5 2.34 -8.80 10.34
C PHE A 5 2.41 -7.85 11.54
N GLU A 6 1.67 -8.17 12.59
CA GLU A 6 1.60 -7.44 13.86
C GLU A 6 2.89 -7.53 14.67
N LYS A 7 3.80 -8.46 14.33
CA LYS A 7 5.13 -8.61 14.96
C LYS A 7 6.22 -7.80 14.26
N LEU A 8 5.91 -7.12 13.15
CA LEU A 8 6.86 -6.20 12.52
C LEU A 8 7.15 -5.01 13.47
N PRO A 9 8.42 -4.75 13.82
CA PRO A 9 8.79 -3.54 14.56
C PRO A 9 8.40 -2.28 13.80
N ASP A 10 8.14 -1.17 14.50
CA ASP A 10 7.82 0.14 13.91
C ASP A 10 8.86 0.61 12.87
N SER A 11 10.14 0.25 13.07
CA SER A 11 11.25 0.57 12.17
C SER A 11 11.31 -0.29 10.90
N SER A 12 10.43 -1.29 10.76
CA SER A 12 10.37 -2.15 9.59
C SER A 12 10.02 -1.32 8.36
N ARG A 13 10.76 -1.54 7.27
CA ARG A 13 10.43 -0.97 5.97
C ARG A 13 9.15 -1.61 5.46
N ILE A 14 8.30 -0.83 4.80
CA ILE A 14 7.11 -1.33 4.13
C ILE A 14 6.98 -0.79 2.72
N TRP A 15 6.24 -1.52 1.90
CA TRP A 15 5.84 -1.14 0.56
C TRP A 15 4.35 -1.38 0.40
N ILE A 16 3.66 -0.38 -0.15
CA ILE A 16 2.21 -0.40 -0.33
C ILE A 16 1.91 -0.50 -1.83
N TYR A 17 1.11 -1.50 -2.17
CA TYR A 17 0.62 -1.81 -3.50
C TYR A 17 -0.90 -1.84 -3.51
N GLN A 18 -1.52 -1.71 -4.67
CA GLN A 18 -2.97 -1.60 -4.77
C GLN A 18 -3.48 -2.31 -6.02
N ALA A 19 -4.40 -3.27 -5.83
CA ALA A 19 -5.10 -3.91 -6.93
C ALA A 19 -6.00 -2.91 -7.67
N GLN A 20 -6.17 -3.08 -8.99
CA GLN A 20 -7.03 -2.23 -9.81
C GLN A 20 -8.53 -2.37 -9.52
N ARG A 21 -8.91 -3.37 -8.72
CA ARG A 21 -10.26 -3.62 -8.22
C ARG A 21 -10.20 -4.38 -6.90
N ASP A 22 -11.35 -4.50 -6.25
CA ASP A 22 -11.48 -5.34 -5.06
C ASP A 22 -11.24 -6.81 -5.43
N LEU A 23 -10.53 -7.48 -4.52
CA LEU A 23 -10.21 -8.89 -4.57
C LEU A 23 -11.34 -9.67 -3.92
N ASN A 24 -11.79 -10.74 -4.58
CA ASN A 24 -12.75 -11.65 -3.97
C ASN A 24 -12.05 -12.61 -2.98
N PRO A 25 -12.80 -13.33 -2.12
CA PRO A 25 -12.20 -14.21 -1.11
C PRO A 25 -11.27 -15.29 -1.68
N LEU A 26 -11.57 -15.83 -2.87
CA LEU A 26 -10.73 -16.85 -3.51
C LEU A 26 -9.41 -16.25 -4.00
N GLU A 27 -9.44 -15.04 -4.53
CA GLU A 27 -8.24 -14.30 -4.94
C GLU A 27 -7.37 -13.96 -3.73
N ILE A 28 -7.98 -13.46 -2.65
CA ILE A 28 -7.29 -13.17 -1.40
C ILE A 28 -6.59 -14.42 -0.87
N SER A 29 -7.26 -15.57 -0.86
CA SER A 29 -6.64 -16.84 -0.42
C SER A 29 -5.44 -17.21 -1.28
N LYS A 30 -5.58 -17.21 -2.61
CA LYS A 30 -4.49 -17.56 -3.53
C LYS A 30 -3.29 -16.63 -3.40
N ILE A 31 -3.53 -15.32 -3.31
CA ILE A 31 -2.49 -14.31 -3.14
C ILE A 31 -1.81 -14.49 -1.79
N THR A 32 -2.57 -14.81 -0.74
CA THR A 32 -2.03 -15.05 0.61
C THR A 32 -1.09 -16.26 0.61
N ASP A 33 -1.51 -17.39 0.04
CA ASP A 33 -0.68 -18.61 -0.02
C ASP A 33 0.62 -18.38 -0.81
N PHE A 34 0.51 -17.68 -1.94
CA PHE A 34 1.65 -17.33 -2.77
C PHE A 34 2.62 -16.41 -2.03
N LEU A 35 2.13 -15.29 -1.48
CA LEU A 35 2.97 -14.32 -0.77
C LEU A 35 3.56 -14.89 0.52
N GLN A 36 2.85 -15.75 1.23
CA GLN A 36 3.39 -16.42 2.41
C GLN A 36 4.59 -17.28 2.04
N SER A 37 4.50 -18.03 0.95
CA SER A 37 5.61 -18.82 0.41
C SER A 37 6.75 -17.92 -0.07
N SER A 38 6.46 -16.83 -0.79
CA SER A 38 7.47 -15.89 -1.28
C SER A 38 8.22 -15.18 -0.14
N VAL A 39 7.50 -14.67 0.86
CA VAL A 39 8.07 -13.98 2.03
C VAL A 39 8.83 -14.97 2.93
N HIS A 40 8.34 -16.21 3.06
CA HIS A 40 9.06 -17.25 3.78
C HIS A 40 10.46 -17.46 3.19
N ASN A 41 10.55 -17.53 1.87
CA ASN A 41 11.80 -17.72 1.12
C ASN A 41 12.49 -16.41 0.73
N TRP A 42 12.13 -15.28 1.34
CA TRP A 42 12.74 -13.99 1.03
C TRP A 42 14.18 -13.93 1.54
N GLU A 43 15.12 -13.73 0.62
CA GLU A 43 16.54 -13.62 0.89
C GLU A 43 17.16 -12.41 0.17
N SER A 44 18.21 -11.84 0.75
CA SER A 44 19.06 -10.82 0.15
C SER A 44 20.51 -11.10 0.51
N HIS A 45 21.40 -11.08 -0.49
CA HIS A 45 22.83 -11.42 -0.32
C HIS A 45 23.05 -12.75 0.43
N GLY A 46 22.20 -13.76 0.16
CA GLY A 46 22.25 -15.08 0.80
C GLY A 46 21.81 -15.10 2.27
N LYS A 47 21.29 -14.00 2.81
CA LYS A 47 20.73 -13.92 4.16
C LYS A 47 19.20 -13.89 4.10
N SER A 48 18.54 -14.66 4.96
CA SER A 48 17.08 -14.63 5.07
C SER A 48 16.59 -13.31 5.64
N ILE A 49 15.60 -12.70 4.98
CA ILE A 49 14.93 -11.49 5.43
C ILE A 49 13.71 -11.89 6.26
N LYS A 50 13.56 -11.32 7.46
CA LYS A 50 12.31 -11.42 8.20
C LYS A 50 11.30 -10.47 7.59
N GLY A 51 10.17 -10.98 7.11
CA GLY A 51 9.15 -10.17 6.46
C GLY A 51 7.74 -10.67 6.74
N SER A 52 6.78 -9.85 6.34
CA SER A 52 5.37 -10.16 6.41
C SER A 52 4.61 -9.42 5.32
N PHE A 53 3.31 -9.66 5.22
CA PHE A 53 2.42 -8.91 4.37
C PHE A 53 0.99 -8.93 4.94
N LYS A 54 0.16 -7.99 4.50
CA LYS A 54 -1.26 -7.94 4.85
C LYS A 54 -2.05 -7.28 3.73
N ILE A 55 -3.22 -7.85 3.44
CA ILE A 55 -4.21 -7.28 2.51
C ILE A 55 -5.24 -6.51 3.35
N PHE A 56 -5.39 -5.23 3.05
CA PHE A 56 -6.35 -4.32 3.66
C PHE A 56 -7.44 -3.96 2.66
N TYR A 57 -8.66 -3.82 3.17
CA TYR A 57 -9.83 -3.40 2.38
C TYR A 57 -10.01 -4.20 1.09
N ASN A 58 -9.62 -5.48 1.10
CA ASN A 58 -9.66 -6.38 -0.05
C ASN A 58 -8.93 -5.86 -1.30
N ARG A 59 -8.03 -4.88 -1.19
CA ARG A 59 -7.46 -4.21 -2.37
C ARG A 59 -6.04 -3.68 -2.18
N ILE A 60 -5.72 -3.23 -0.98
CA ILE A 60 -4.42 -2.62 -0.68
C ILE A 60 -3.53 -3.67 -0.04
N LEU A 61 -2.40 -3.96 -0.66
CA LEU A 61 -1.42 -4.91 -0.15
C LEU A 61 -0.24 -4.18 0.45
N VAL A 62 0.05 -4.45 1.72
CA VAL A 62 1.25 -3.96 2.40
C VAL A 62 2.21 -5.12 2.58
N ILE A 63 3.44 -5.00 2.08
CA ILE A 63 4.53 -5.94 2.31
C ILE A 63 5.55 -5.25 3.21
N GLY A 64 6.00 -5.92 4.28
CA GLY A 64 6.95 -5.38 5.23
C GLY A 64 8.17 -6.27 5.43
N ALA A 65 9.31 -5.66 5.73
CA ALA A 65 10.55 -6.34 6.05
C ALA A 65 11.22 -5.69 7.27
N VAL A 66 11.66 -6.53 8.21
CA VAL A 66 12.47 -6.08 9.35
C VAL A 66 13.82 -5.64 8.80
N ASN A 67 14.13 -4.36 8.95
CA ASN A 67 15.43 -3.83 8.56
C ASN A 67 16.43 -4.16 9.69
N GLY A 68 17.37 -5.07 9.43
CA GLY A 68 18.61 -5.13 10.20
C GLY A 68 19.52 -3.99 9.76
N PHE A 69 20.50 -3.60 10.57
CA PHE A 69 21.45 -2.53 10.23
C PHE A 69 22.23 -2.76 8.90
N ASP A 70 22.18 -3.97 8.34
CA ASP A 70 22.61 -4.27 6.98
C ASP A 70 21.48 -3.99 5.98
N GLU A 71 21.68 -2.96 5.15
CA GLU A 71 20.82 -2.49 4.08
C GLU A 71 19.86 -3.56 3.50
N VAL A 72 18.56 -3.35 3.72
CA VAL A 72 17.54 -3.65 2.71
C VAL A 72 17.92 -2.81 1.47
N SER A 73 18.89 -3.30 0.71
CA SER A 73 19.36 -2.74 -0.55
C SER A 73 18.26 -2.85 -1.61
N GLY A 74 18.40 -2.13 -2.74
CA GLY A 74 17.43 -2.07 -3.83
C GLY A 74 16.88 -3.42 -4.31
N CYS A 75 17.63 -4.51 -4.14
CA CYS A 75 17.21 -5.89 -4.44
C CYS A 75 15.95 -6.35 -3.70
N SER A 76 15.63 -5.77 -2.54
CA SER A 76 14.45 -6.16 -1.76
C SER A 76 13.15 -5.63 -2.39
N ILE A 77 13.18 -4.42 -2.97
CA ILE A 77 12.07 -3.83 -3.72
C ILE A 77 11.79 -4.61 -5.01
N ASP A 78 12.86 -5.07 -5.66
CA ASP A 78 12.76 -5.87 -6.89
C ASP A 78 12.05 -7.20 -6.64
N SER A 79 12.23 -7.78 -5.45
CA SER A 79 11.61 -9.05 -5.06
C SER A 79 10.10 -8.91 -4.92
N SER A 80 9.62 -7.96 -4.10
CA SER A 80 8.18 -7.73 -3.91
C SER A 80 7.47 -7.36 -5.21
N THR A 81 8.09 -6.49 -6.02
CA THR A 81 7.54 -6.11 -7.33
C THR A 81 7.44 -7.31 -8.27
N ARG A 82 8.43 -8.21 -8.26
CA ARG A 82 8.43 -9.43 -9.08
C ARG A 82 7.30 -10.38 -8.68
N TRP A 83 7.13 -10.62 -7.38
CA TRP A 83 6.05 -11.46 -6.85
C TRP A 83 4.68 -10.97 -7.30
N LEU A 84 4.43 -9.66 -7.20
CA LEU A 84 3.14 -9.08 -7.59
C LEU A 84 2.90 -9.10 -9.09
N LYS A 85 3.94 -8.92 -9.90
CA LYS A 85 3.83 -9.11 -11.36
C LYS A 85 3.50 -10.57 -11.70
N GLN A 86 4.12 -11.52 -11.02
CA GLN A 86 3.89 -12.94 -11.24
C GLN A 86 2.44 -13.33 -10.89
N ILE A 87 2.04 -13.19 -9.62
CA ILE A 87 0.69 -13.57 -9.19
C ILE A 87 -0.39 -12.72 -9.86
N GLY A 88 -0.06 -11.45 -10.17
CA GLY A 88 -0.92 -10.57 -10.94
C GLY A 88 -1.18 -11.09 -12.34
N SER A 89 -0.14 -11.55 -13.05
CA SER A 89 -0.30 -12.17 -14.37
C SER A 89 -1.13 -13.45 -14.32
N GLU A 90 -0.93 -14.30 -13.31
CA GLU A 90 -1.66 -15.56 -13.15
C GLU A 90 -3.15 -15.34 -12.81
N ALA A 91 -3.45 -14.31 -12.04
CA ALA A 91 -4.81 -14.00 -11.58
C ALA A 91 -5.55 -12.96 -12.44
N GLY A 92 -4.88 -12.32 -13.41
CA GLY A 92 -5.45 -11.20 -14.17
C GLY A 92 -5.64 -9.94 -13.34
N ILE A 93 -4.73 -9.67 -12.41
CA ILE A 93 -4.78 -8.56 -11.45
C ILE A 93 -3.55 -7.67 -11.64
N ASP A 94 -3.77 -6.36 -11.70
CA ASP A 94 -2.75 -5.32 -11.67
C ASP A 94 -2.69 -4.71 -10.26
N PHE A 95 -1.58 -4.93 -9.55
CA PHE A 95 -1.33 -4.42 -8.20
C PHE A 95 -0.67 -3.03 -8.18
N PHE A 96 -0.57 -2.35 -9.33
CA PHE A 96 0.10 -1.05 -9.45
C PHE A 96 -0.87 0.07 -9.80
N ASP A 97 -2.15 -0.08 -9.43
CA ASP A 97 -3.14 0.99 -9.57
C ASP A 97 -2.75 2.22 -8.75
N ARG A 98 -2.84 3.39 -9.39
CA ARG A 98 -2.40 4.68 -8.83
C ARG A 98 -3.57 5.57 -8.42
N SER A 99 -4.78 5.03 -8.39
CA SER A 99 -5.94 5.75 -7.86
C SER A 99 -5.76 6.04 -6.37
N VAL A 100 -6.23 7.20 -5.93
CA VAL A 100 -6.10 7.70 -4.57
C VAL A 100 -7.25 7.16 -3.73
N PRO A 101 -6.97 6.44 -2.63
CA PRO A 101 -8.02 5.96 -1.73
C PRO A 101 -8.49 7.09 -0.82
N TYR A 102 -9.81 7.20 -0.66
CA TYR A 102 -10.46 8.15 0.24
C TYR A 102 -11.62 7.51 0.98
N PHE A 103 -11.94 8.03 2.15
CA PHE A 103 -13.11 7.61 2.92
C PHE A 103 -14.33 8.43 2.51
N SER A 104 -15.37 7.75 2.09
CA SER A 104 -16.70 8.28 1.83
C SER A 104 -17.66 7.67 2.85
N ALA A 105 -17.99 8.43 3.90
CA ALA A 105 -18.54 7.89 5.13
C ALA A 105 -17.64 6.77 5.70
N ASP A 106 -18.14 5.55 5.81
CA ASP A 106 -17.41 4.40 6.36
C ASP A 106 -16.79 3.49 5.29
N GLU A 107 -16.97 3.82 4.01
CA GLU A 107 -16.45 3.05 2.89
C GLU A 107 -15.20 3.69 2.28
N ILE A 108 -14.26 2.83 1.87
CA ILE A 108 -13.13 3.27 1.07
C ILE A 108 -13.52 3.31 -0.40
N LYS A 109 -13.26 4.45 -1.04
CA LYS A 109 -13.46 4.67 -2.48
C LYS A 109 -12.16 5.15 -3.10
N TYR A 110 -12.12 5.14 -4.41
CA TYR A 110 -10.91 5.42 -5.18
C TYR A 110 -11.21 6.43 -6.27
N PHE A 111 -10.33 7.42 -6.44
CA PHE A 111 -10.41 8.34 -7.56
C PHE A 111 -9.09 8.39 -8.34
N PRO A 112 -9.12 8.48 -9.68
CA PRO A 112 -7.89 8.67 -10.44
C PRO A 112 -7.26 10.02 -10.09
N ILE A 113 -5.96 10.03 -9.78
CA ILE A 113 -5.24 11.24 -9.35
C ILE A 113 -5.43 12.44 -10.29
N PHE A 114 -5.51 12.20 -11.60
CA PHE A 114 -5.71 13.25 -12.61
C PHE A 114 -7.11 13.88 -12.58
N GLN A 115 -8.08 13.24 -11.92
CA GLN A 115 -9.44 13.74 -11.74
C GLN A 115 -9.63 14.49 -10.42
N ILE A 116 -8.58 14.73 -9.62
CA ILE A 116 -8.74 15.33 -8.28
C ILE A 116 -9.55 16.64 -8.30
N ARG A 117 -9.31 17.53 -9.27
CA ARG A 117 -10.07 18.79 -9.41
C ARG A 117 -11.56 18.54 -9.67
N LYS A 118 -11.89 17.53 -10.47
CA LYS A 118 -13.28 17.13 -10.72
C LYS A 118 -13.96 16.70 -9.42
N TYR A 119 -13.30 15.85 -8.64
CA TYR A 119 -13.84 15.34 -7.37
C TYR A 119 -14.01 16.45 -6.32
N ILE A 120 -13.14 17.47 -6.33
CA ILE A 120 -13.29 18.66 -5.49
C ILE A 120 -14.49 19.50 -5.96
N ASN A 121 -14.58 19.79 -7.26
CA ASN A 121 -15.66 20.61 -7.82
C ASN A 121 -17.05 19.98 -7.66
N GLU A 122 -17.11 18.64 -7.70
CA GLU A 122 -18.34 17.86 -7.46
C GLU A 122 -18.64 17.67 -5.96
N ASN A 123 -17.85 18.25 -5.06
CA ASN A 123 -17.96 18.11 -3.60
C ASN A 123 -17.90 16.65 -3.11
N ILE A 124 -17.23 15.77 -3.87
CA ILE A 124 -17.02 14.37 -3.48
C ILE A 124 -15.91 14.27 -2.42
N ILE A 125 -14.88 15.11 -2.55
CA ILE A 125 -13.79 15.24 -1.58
C ILE A 125 -13.58 16.71 -1.21
N SER A 126 -13.15 16.94 0.02
CA SER A 126 -12.81 18.25 0.60
C SER A 126 -11.50 18.17 1.37
N ALA A 127 -11.01 19.31 1.86
CA ALA A 127 -9.80 19.38 2.69
C ALA A 127 -9.86 18.47 3.93
N ASP A 128 -11.07 18.26 4.48
CA ASP A 128 -11.32 17.41 5.64
C ASP A 128 -11.55 15.93 5.31
N THR A 129 -11.61 15.57 4.03
CA THR A 129 -11.77 14.17 3.62
C THR A 129 -10.54 13.36 4.00
N TYR A 130 -10.74 12.21 4.63
CA TYR A 130 -9.63 11.32 4.94
C TYR A 130 -9.19 10.53 3.72
N LEU A 131 -7.88 10.50 3.47
CA LEU A 131 -7.20 9.75 2.42
C LEU A 131 -6.30 8.68 3.04
N LEU A 132 -5.93 7.68 2.25
CA LEU A 132 -4.81 6.79 2.59
C LEU A 132 -3.52 7.25 1.89
N ASN A 133 -2.51 7.55 2.69
CA ASN A 133 -1.20 7.96 2.23
C ASN A 133 -0.32 6.74 1.91
N HIS A 134 -0.26 6.35 0.64
CA HIS A 134 0.59 5.23 0.20
C HIS A 134 2.09 5.57 0.14
N GLN A 135 2.51 6.77 0.57
CA GLN A 135 3.92 7.17 0.63
C GLN A 135 4.60 6.83 1.96
N VAL A 136 3.86 6.30 2.95
CA VAL A 136 4.47 5.83 4.20
C VAL A 136 5.36 4.61 3.93
N ASP A 137 6.57 4.62 4.47
CA ASP A 137 7.62 3.65 4.15
C ASP A 137 8.09 2.83 5.36
N THR A 138 7.47 3.04 6.52
CA THR A 138 7.72 2.28 7.76
C THR A 138 6.44 1.77 8.39
N MET A 139 6.52 0.69 9.17
CA MET A 139 5.39 0.15 9.93
C MET A 139 4.85 1.16 10.95
N GLY A 140 5.73 1.94 11.59
CA GLY A 140 5.34 3.04 12.46
C GLY A 140 4.60 4.15 11.70
N GLY A 141 5.06 4.46 10.49
CA GLY A 141 4.37 5.39 9.58
C GLY A 141 3.00 4.89 9.15
N LEU A 142 2.85 3.59 8.85
CA LEU A 142 1.56 2.98 8.54
C LEU A 142 0.56 3.13 9.69
N THR A 143 1.03 2.94 10.92
CA THR A 143 0.17 2.98 12.11
C THR A 143 -0.28 4.41 12.43
N LYS A 144 0.60 5.40 12.25
CA LYS A 144 0.37 6.79 12.71
C LYS A 144 -0.08 7.75 11.61
N HIS A 145 0.32 7.50 10.36
CA HIS A 145 0.25 8.47 9.26
C HIS A 145 -0.33 7.89 7.97
N TRP A 146 -0.91 6.69 8.01
CA TRP A 146 -1.54 6.13 6.82
C TRP A 146 -2.87 6.79 6.51
N LYS A 147 -3.72 7.00 7.51
CA LYS A 147 -4.98 7.76 7.37
C LYS A 147 -4.73 9.22 7.73
N VAL A 148 -4.82 10.11 6.74
CA VAL A 148 -4.55 11.55 6.88
C VAL A 148 -5.68 12.36 6.26
N LYS A 149 -5.88 13.60 6.71
CA LYS A 149 -6.78 14.53 6.01
C LYS A 149 -6.18 14.91 4.66
N ALA A 150 -7.03 15.25 3.70
CA ALA A 150 -6.59 15.68 2.37
C ALA A 150 -5.73 16.95 2.45
N SER A 151 -6.02 17.85 3.40
CA SER A 151 -5.21 19.03 3.74
C SER A 151 -3.78 18.72 4.23
N ASP A 152 -3.58 17.53 4.81
CA ASP A 152 -2.30 17.10 5.41
C ASP A 152 -1.58 16.10 4.50
N SER A 153 -2.10 15.89 3.30
CA SER A 153 -1.60 14.93 2.32
C SER A 153 -0.77 15.63 1.23
N PRO A 154 -0.08 14.88 0.35
CA PRO A 154 0.54 15.44 -0.86
C PRO A 154 -0.43 16.19 -1.79
N PHE A 155 -1.74 16.02 -1.58
CA PHE A 155 -2.79 16.70 -2.32
C PHE A 155 -3.23 18.03 -1.72
N ALA A 156 -2.67 18.47 -0.60
CA ALA A 156 -3.02 19.72 0.09
C ALA A 156 -3.14 20.93 -0.86
N ARG A 157 -2.20 21.03 -1.81
CA ARG A 157 -2.14 22.09 -2.83
C ARG A 157 -3.38 22.22 -3.71
N TYR A 158 -4.21 21.18 -3.83
CA TYR A 158 -5.43 21.21 -4.62
C TYR A 158 -6.63 21.79 -3.87
N PHE A 159 -6.52 21.92 -2.54
CA PHE A 159 -7.59 22.42 -1.66
C PHE A 159 -7.38 23.87 -1.20
N VAL A 160 -6.23 24.47 -1.51
CA VAL A 160 -6.00 25.90 -1.29
C VAL A 160 -6.68 26.66 -2.42
N SER A 161 -7.68 27.46 -2.10
CA SER A 161 -8.28 28.41 -3.04
C SER A 161 -7.19 29.37 -3.54
N GLU A 162 -7.00 29.45 -4.87
CA GLU A 162 -6.14 30.49 -5.46
C GLU A 162 -6.65 31.86 -4.97
N PRO A 163 -5.78 32.78 -4.52
CA PRO A 163 -6.19 34.16 -4.30
C PRO A 163 -6.71 34.71 -5.63
N ALA A 164 -7.92 35.25 -5.59
CA ALA A 164 -8.56 35.96 -6.70
C ALA A 164 -7.74 37.18 -7.15
#